data_AF-A0A252ANX2-F1
#
_entry.id   AF-A0A252ANX2-F1
#
_cell.length_a   1.000
_cell.length_b   1.000
_cell.length_c   1.000
_cell.angle_alpha   90.00
_cell.angle_beta   90.00
_cell.angle_gamma   90.00
#
_symmetry.space_group_name_H-M   'P 1'
#
loop_
_entity.id
_entity.type
_entity.pdbx_description
1 polymer ?
#
loop_
_entity_poly.entity_id
_entity_poly.type
_entity_poly.pdbx_seq_one_letter_code
_entity_poly.pdbx_strand_id
1 'polypeptide(L)'
;MKVEIKSHWDETVLFSCELPEEFNDKSAVEQIGYAVVEAIRADANLGGANLRGAYLGGANLRGANLGDANLGGAYLRGAYLGGANLRGATLGGANLGGANLRGAYLENTKFSDDVIANRAPLFLTGLDYDVLILDQHMKIGCELHSIANWRNFDNDRISKMDGLRARKFWKAHKESLLAICESDERGVLEQAKEVEPA
;
A
#
# COMPACT_ATOMS: atom_id res chain seq x y z
N MET A 1 4.65 -21.56 20.81
CA MET A 1 5.35 -20.31 21.22
C MET A 1 4.38 -19.18 21.00
N LYS A 2 4.18 -18.32 22.00
CA LYS A 2 3.24 -17.21 21.89
C LYS A 2 3.84 -16.06 21.09
N VAL A 3 3.07 -15.49 20.16
CA VAL A 3 3.39 -14.21 19.49
C VAL A 3 2.28 -13.21 19.75
N GLU A 4 2.68 -11.95 19.90
CA GLU A 4 1.80 -10.83 20.19
C GLU A 4 1.97 -9.76 19.10
N ILE A 5 0.85 -9.32 18.53
CA ILE A 5 0.78 -8.10 17.73
C ILE A 5 0.46 -6.97 18.68
N LYS A 6 1.35 -5.97 18.73
CA LYS A 6 1.24 -4.84 19.64
C LYS A 6 1.00 -3.55 18.89
N SER A 7 0.33 -2.62 19.56
CA SER A 7 0.24 -1.23 19.14
C SER A 7 1.62 -0.59 19.08
N HIS A 8 1.88 0.23 18.05
CA HIS A 8 3.14 0.97 17.92
C HIS A 8 3.15 2.30 18.72
N TRP A 9 2.08 2.58 19.47
CA TRP A 9 1.93 3.81 20.28
C TRP A 9 2.30 3.59 21.75
N ASP A 10 1.88 2.46 22.30
CA ASP A 10 1.87 2.17 23.74
C ASP A 10 2.17 0.70 24.08
N GLU A 11 2.55 -0.11 23.08
CA GLU A 11 2.83 -1.55 23.20
C GLU A 11 1.65 -2.42 23.68
N THR A 12 0.43 -1.87 23.71
CA THR A 12 -0.78 -2.63 24.05
C THR A 12 -0.95 -3.81 23.10
N VAL A 13 -1.22 -5.01 23.64
CA VAL A 13 -1.45 -6.22 22.84
C VAL A 13 -2.81 -6.13 22.15
N LEU A 14 -2.79 -6.06 20.81
CA LEU A 14 -3.98 -6.02 19.96
C LEU A 14 -4.47 -7.43 19.64
N PHE A 15 -3.55 -8.37 19.49
CA PHE A 15 -3.85 -9.77 19.22
C PHE A 15 -2.71 -10.66 19.70
N SER A 16 -3.01 -11.91 20.05
CA SER A 16 -1.99 -12.91 20.31
C SER A 16 -2.46 -14.30 19.92
N CYS A 17 -1.54 -15.13 19.42
CA CYS A 17 -1.80 -16.52 19.12
C CYS A 17 -0.60 -17.39 19.48
N GLU A 18 -0.85 -18.69 19.62
CA GLU A 18 0.21 -19.69 19.67
C GLU A 18 0.64 -20.04 18.26
N LEU A 19 1.95 -20.01 18.02
CA LEU A 19 2.54 -20.46 16.77
C LEU A 19 2.71 -21.99 16.76
N PRO A 20 2.43 -22.66 15.62
CA PRO A 20 2.82 -24.04 15.40
C PRO A 20 4.34 -24.22 15.48
N GLU A 21 4.81 -25.43 15.82
CA GLU A 21 6.23 -25.72 16.03
C GLU A 21 7.11 -25.41 14.81
N GLU A 22 6.56 -25.52 13.59
CA GLU A 22 7.25 -25.19 12.32
C GLU A 22 7.67 -23.71 12.20
N PHE A 23 7.14 -22.83 13.05
CA PHE A 23 7.51 -21.41 13.10
C PHE A 23 8.58 -21.08 14.15
N ASN A 24 9.05 -22.06 14.94
CA ASN A 24 10.05 -21.83 15.99
C ASN A 24 11.39 -21.33 15.43
N ASP A 25 11.78 -21.81 14.26
CA ASP A 25 13.04 -21.42 13.59
C ASP A 25 12.87 -20.27 12.59
N LYS A 26 11.64 -19.73 12.48
CA LYS A 26 11.32 -18.64 11.56
C LYS A 26 11.70 -17.29 12.14
N SER A 27 12.02 -16.34 11.26
CA SER A 27 12.32 -14.98 11.69
C SER A 27 11.11 -14.34 12.38
N ALA A 28 11.34 -13.37 13.26
CA ALA A 28 10.26 -12.63 13.94
C ALA A 28 9.26 -11.99 12.95
N VAL A 29 9.71 -11.61 11.76
CA VAL A 29 8.86 -11.02 10.71
C VAL A 29 8.02 -12.06 9.94
N GLU A 30 8.47 -13.32 9.86
CA GLU A 30 7.63 -14.42 9.34
C GLU A 30 6.60 -14.85 10.40
N GLN A 31 7.02 -14.90 11.66
CA GLN A 31 6.16 -15.18 12.80
C GLN A 31 5.04 -14.14 12.96
N ILE A 32 5.36 -12.85 12.84
CA ILE A 32 4.35 -11.78 12.87
C ILE A 32 3.43 -11.87 11.64
N GLY A 33 3.96 -12.27 10.48
CA GLY A 33 3.17 -12.48 9.26
C GLY A 33 2.10 -13.54 9.45
N TYR A 34 2.45 -14.67 10.07
CA TYR A 34 1.49 -15.70 10.46
C TYR A 34 0.46 -15.16 11.46
N ALA A 35 0.91 -14.49 12.52
CA ALA A 35 0.03 -13.93 13.54
C ALA A 35 -0.98 -12.93 12.96
N VAL A 36 -0.58 -12.14 11.95
CA VAL A 36 -1.49 -11.22 11.24
C VAL A 36 -2.58 -12.00 10.51
N VAL A 37 -2.24 -13.06 9.80
CA VAL A 37 -3.25 -13.88 9.09
C VAL A 37 -4.24 -14.51 10.07
N GLU A 38 -3.76 -14.99 11.21
CA GLU A 38 -4.62 -15.51 12.29
C GLU A 38 -5.51 -14.41 12.89
N ALA A 39 -4.95 -13.21 13.11
CA ALA A 39 -5.71 -12.07 13.60
C ALA A 39 -6.84 -11.68 12.64
N ILE A 40 -6.58 -11.68 11.32
CA ILE A 40 -7.62 -11.40 10.31
C ILE A 40 -8.70 -12.50 10.31
N ARG A 41 -8.32 -13.78 10.45
CA ARG A 41 -9.29 -14.89 10.57
C ARG A 41 -10.18 -14.77 11.81
N ALA A 42 -9.68 -14.14 12.87
CA ALA A 42 -10.41 -13.87 14.09
C ALA A 42 -11.16 -12.52 14.08
N ASP A 43 -11.24 -11.84 12.93
CA ASP A 43 -11.81 -10.49 12.78
C ASP A 43 -11.22 -9.46 13.77
N ALA A 44 -9.94 -9.62 14.12
CA ALA A 44 -9.27 -8.77 15.09
C ALA A 44 -9.03 -7.35 14.53
N ASN A 45 -9.15 -6.35 15.39
CA ASN A 45 -8.78 -4.98 15.06
C ASN A 45 -7.26 -4.78 15.19
N LEU A 46 -6.58 -4.59 14.06
CA LEU A 46 -5.14 -4.31 14.00
C LEU A 46 -4.85 -2.81 13.78
N GLY A 47 -5.79 -1.94 14.13
CA GLY A 47 -5.58 -0.50 14.10
C GLY A 47 -4.41 -0.09 14.99
N GLY A 48 -3.46 0.68 14.45
CA GLY A 48 -2.24 1.10 15.13
C GLY A 48 -1.23 -0.04 15.38
N ALA A 49 -1.40 -1.21 14.77
CA ALA A 49 -0.48 -2.34 14.95
C ALA A 49 0.93 -2.02 14.45
N ASN A 50 1.95 -2.52 15.17
CA ASN A 50 3.33 -2.54 14.71
C ASN A 50 3.57 -3.79 13.85
N LEU A 51 3.52 -3.62 12.54
CA LEU A 51 3.71 -4.65 11.53
C LEU A 51 4.94 -4.34 10.64
N ARG A 52 5.91 -3.59 11.19
CA ARG A 52 7.10 -3.17 10.46
C ARG A 52 7.87 -4.41 9.98
N GLY A 53 8.17 -4.46 8.69
CA GLY A 53 8.91 -5.56 8.05
C GLY A 53 8.13 -6.88 7.93
N ALA A 54 6.85 -6.92 8.32
CA ALA A 54 6.06 -8.16 8.33
C ALA A 54 6.04 -8.85 6.96
N TYR A 55 6.18 -10.19 6.96
CA TYR A 55 6.10 -10.98 5.74
C TYR A 55 4.64 -11.36 5.43
N LEU A 56 4.02 -10.62 4.50
CA LEU A 56 2.60 -10.70 4.15
C LEU A 56 2.39 -10.97 2.65
N GLY A 57 3.38 -11.53 1.97
CA GLY A 57 3.34 -11.81 0.54
C GLY A 57 2.20 -12.76 0.19
N GLY A 58 1.32 -12.36 -0.73
CA GLY A 58 0.15 -13.15 -1.12
C GLY A 58 -0.93 -13.30 -0.05
N ALA A 59 -0.79 -12.67 1.12
CA ALA A 59 -1.72 -12.83 2.23
C ALA A 59 -3.13 -12.30 1.87
N ASN A 60 -4.16 -12.96 2.38
CA ASN A 60 -5.53 -12.47 2.28
C ASN A 60 -5.85 -11.53 3.44
N LEU A 61 -5.79 -10.23 3.17
CA LEU A 61 -6.04 -9.13 4.11
C LEU A 61 -7.32 -8.37 3.72
N ARG A 62 -8.25 -9.02 3.00
CA ARG A 62 -9.48 -8.37 2.55
C ARG A 62 -10.32 -7.93 3.74
N GLY A 63 -10.76 -6.67 3.72
CA GLY A 63 -11.54 -6.08 4.80
C GLY A 63 -10.79 -5.86 6.12
N ALA A 64 -9.49 -6.19 6.18
CA ALA A 64 -8.70 -6.07 7.41
C ALA A 64 -8.71 -4.63 7.95
N ASN A 65 -8.84 -4.47 9.27
CA ASN A 65 -8.67 -3.17 9.90
C ASN A 65 -7.20 -2.92 10.25
N LEU A 66 -6.50 -2.16 9.41
CA LEU A 66 -5.09 -1.79 9.53
C LEU A 66 -4.93 -0.25 9.64
N GLY A 67 -5.98 0.45 10.07
CA GLY A 67 -5.95 1.92 10.20
C GLY A 67 -4.83 2.36 11.14
N ASP A 68 -4.06 3.36 10.75
CA ASP A 68 -2.89 3.86 11.48
C ASP A 68 -1.79 2.81 11.74
N ALA A 69 -1.87 1.60 11.17
CA ALA A 69 -0.84 0.57 11.38
C ALA A 69 0.51 0.97 10.78
N ASN A 70 1.60 0.55 11.42
CA ASN A 70 2.94 0.69 10.90
C ASN A 70 3.31 -0.55 10.08
N LEU A 71 3.18 -0.46 8.75
CA LEU A 71 3.56 -1.48 7.77
C LEU A 71 4.89 -1.13 7.07
N GLY A 72 5.72 -0.27 7.67
CA GLY A 72 6.95 0.17 7.04
C GLY A 72 7.87 -1.02 6.73
N GLY A 73 8.39 -1.11 5.51
CA GLY A 73 9.23 -2.23 5.07
C GLY A 73 8.50 -3.57 4.92
N ALA A 74 7.18 -3.64 5.09
CA ALA A 74 6.45 -4.90 5.01
C ALA A 74 6.48 -5.50 3.60
N TYR A 75 6.58 -6.82 3.51
CA TYR A 75 6.51 -7.53 2.24
C TYR A 75 5.06 -7.84 1.89
N LEU A 76 4.42 -7.03 1.04
CA LEU A 76 3.01 -7.15 0.64
C LEU A 76 2.84 -7.58 -0.82
N ARG A 77 3.90 -8.09 -1.46
CA ARG A 77 3.88 -8.47 -2.87
C ARG A 77 2.75 -9.49 -3.12
N GLY A 78 1.83 -9.18 -4.03
CA GLY A 78 0.69 -10.03 -4.35
C GLY A 78 -0.40 -10.15 -3.27
N ALA A 79 -0.32 -9.40 -2.17
CA ALA A 79 -1.30 -9.46 -1.09
C ALA A 79 -2.70 -8.98 -1.55
N TYR A 80 -3.76 -9.56 -1.00
CA TYR A 80 -5.15 -9.15 -1.26
C TYR A 80 -5.63 -8.21 -0.15
N LEU A 81 -5.55 -6.91 -0.38
CA LEU A 81 -5.95 -5.84 0.53
C LEU A 81 -7.33 -5.25 0.18
N GLY A 82 -8.14 -5.97 -0.61
CA GLY A 82 -9.40 -5.43 -1.08
C GLY A 82 -10.37 -5.11 0.07
N GLY A 83 -10.88 -3.88 0.15
CA GLY A 83 -11.74 -3.42 1.25
C GLY A 83 -11.01 -3.13 2.56
N ALA A 84 -9.68 -3.32 2.63
CA ALA A 84 -8.93 -3.12 3.87
C ALA A 84 -8.93 -1.64 4.29
N ASN A 85 -9.03 -1.38 5.60
CA ASN A 85 -8.84 -0.04 6.13
C ASN A 85 -7.35 0.22 6.33
N LEU A 86 -6.74 1.05 5.48
CA LEU A 86 -5.34 1.48 5.57
C LEU A 86 -5.23 2.98 5.89
N ARG A 87 -6.32 3.62 6.32
CA ARG A 87 -6.34 5.06 6.61
C ARG A 87 -5.26 5.40 7.63
N GLY A 88 -4.43 6.40 7.34
CA GLY A 88 -3.35 6.82 8.23
C GLY A 88 -2.17 5.83 8.38
N ALA A 89 -2.26 4.62 7.80
CA ALA A 89 -1.21 3.62 7.91
C ALA A 89 0.10 4.10 7.26
N THR A 90 1.22 3.62 7.78
CA THR A 90 2.55 3.92 7.22
C THR A 90 3.04 2.73 6.41
N LEU A 91 3.24 2.92 5.10
CA LEU A 91 3.71 1.90 4.16
C LEU A 91 5.13 2.17 3.65
N GLY A 92 5.85 3.15 4.18
CA GLY A 92 7.20 3.49 3.73
C GLY A 92 8.15 2.30 3.67
N GLY A 93 8.79 2.04 2.52
CA GLY A 93 9.64 0.86 2.32
C GLY A 93 8.90 -0.45 2.02
N ALA A 94 7.57 -0.47 2.05
CA ALA A 94 6.81 -1.69 1.83
C ALA A 94 6.84 -2.12 0.35
N ASN A 95 6.84 -3.43 0.10
CA ASN A 95 6.78 -3.98 -1.25
C ASN A 95 5.34 -4.29 -1.64
N LEU A 96 4.74 -3.47 -2.51
CA LEU A 96 3.36 -3.62 -2.97
C LEU A 96 3.23 -4.24 -4.37
N GLY A 97 4.31 -4.81 -4.92
CA GLY A 97 4.31 -5.35 -6.29
C GLY A 97 3.17 -6.35 -6.51
N GLY A 98 2.23 -6.04 -7.40
CA GLY A 98 1.08 -6.90 -7.69
C GLY A 98 0.06 -7.06 -6.55
N ALA A 99 0.14 -6.27 -5.48
CA ALA A 99 -0.88 -6.26 -4.44
C ALA A 99 -2.22 -5.74 -5.01
N ASN A 100 -3.31 -6.31 -4.52
CA ASN A 100 -4.67 -5.92 -4.90
C ASN A 100 -5.28 -5.03 -3.81
N LEU A 101 -5.40 -3.74 -4.08
CA LEU A 101 -5.95 -2.73 -3.17
C LEU A 101 -7.42 -2.40 -3.47
N ARG A 102 -8.18 -3.32 -4.08
CA ARG A 102 -9.58 -3.08 -4.50
C ARG A 102 -10.50 -2.66 -3.36
N GLY A 103 -10.90 -1.40 -3.27
CA GLY A 103 -11.79 -0.92 -2.22
C GLY A 103 -11.07 -0.62 -0.91
N ALA A 104 -9.73 -0.66 -0.92
CA ALA A 104 -8.96 -0.28 0.25
C ALA A 104 -9.13 1.21 0.55
N TYR A 105 -9.27 1.54 1.83
CA TYR A 105 -9.36 2.90 2.29
C TYR A 105 -7.95 3.45 2.54
N LEU A 106 -7.48 4.32 1.65
CA LEU A 106 -6.10 4.84 1.63
C LEU A 106 -5.98 6.29 2.09
N GLU A 107 -7.02 6.86 2.69
CA GLU A 107 -7.02 8.26 3.12
C GLU A 107 -5.92 8.50 4.16
N ASN A 108 -5.04 9.47 3.92
CA ASN A 108 -3.88 9.78 4.76
C ASN A 108 -2.86 8.64 4.91
N THR A 109 -2.93 7.58 4.11
CA THR A 109 -1.88 6.55 4.10
C THR A 109 -0.56 7.17 3.65
N LYS A 110 0.48 6.94 4.44
CA LYS A 110 1.82 7.51 4.26
C LYS A 110 2.69 6.53 3.49
N PHE A 111 2.99 6.88 2.25
CA PHE A 111 4.02 6.23 1.45
C PHE A 111 5.29 7.08 1.61
N SER A 112 6.44 6.45 1.87
CA SER A 112 7.74 7.14 1.83
C SER A 112 8.43 6.86 0.50
N ASP A 113 9.48 7.63 0.21
CA ASP A 113 10.32 7.54 -0.99
C ASP A 113 10.86 6.12 -1.28
N ASP A 114 10.86 5.21 -0.30
CA ASP A 114 11.42 3.86 -0.43
C ASP A 114 10.39 2.76 -0.76
N VAL A 115 9.12 3.08 -1.02
CA VAL A 115 8.10 2.07 -1.43
C VAL A 115 8.47 1.43 -2.77
N ILE A 116 8.99 0.21 -2.71
CA ILE A 116 9.37 -0.59 -3.89
C ILE A 116 8.12 -1.23 -4.48
N ALA A 117 7.57 -0.63 -5.54
CA ALA A 117 6.44 -1.18 -6.26
C ALA A 117 6.82 -1.99 -7.51
N ASN A 118 8.06 -2.51 -7.58
CA ASN A 118 8.55 -3.55 -8.49
C ASN A 118 7.77 -3.70 -9.81
N ARG A 119 7.87 -2.70 -10.71
CA ARG A 119 7.62 -2.67 -12.19
C ARG A 119 6.35 -3.33 -12.78
N ALA A 120 5.55 -4.04 -11.99
CA ALA A 120 4.27 -4.58 -12.38
C ALA A 120 3.23 -3.44 -12.33
N PRO A 121 2.19 -3.48 -13.18
CA PRO A 121 1.09 -2.56 -13.06
C PRO A 121 0.47 -2.65 -11.66
N LEU A 122 0.28 -1.50 -11.00
CA LEU A 122 -0.47 -1.44 -9.74
C LEU A 122 -1.92 -1.17 -10.04
N PHE A 123 -2.80 -1.97 -9.44
CA PHE A 123 -4.24 -1.83 -9.56
C PHE A 123 -4.82 -1.40 -8.21
N LEU A 124 -5.18 -0.12 -8.11
CA LEU A 124 -5.90 0.43 -6.98
C LEU A 124 -7.36 0.58 -7.41
N THR A 125 -8.11 -0.50 -7.32
CA THR A 125 -9.53 -0.49 -7.71
C THR A 125 -10.40 -0.14 -6.50
N GLY A 126 -11.70 0.11 -6.68
CA GLY A 126 -12.66 0.30 -5.57
C GLY A 126 -12.49 1.55 -4.68
N LEU A 127 -11.57 2.46 -5.03
CA LEU A 127 -11.73 3.86 -4.68
C LEU A 127 -12.93 4.43 -5.48
N ASP A 128 -13.27 5.72 -5.30
CA ASP A 128 -14.30 6.37 -6.14
C ASP A 128 -13.98 6.26 -7.65
N TYR A 129 -12.70 6.11 -7.99
CA TYR A 129 -12.22 5.77 -9.34
C TYR A 129 -11.20 4.64 -9.28
N ASP A 130 -11.32 3.68 -10.19
CA ASP A 130 -10.27 2.70 -10.39
C ASP A 130 -9.00 3.39 -10.89
N VAL A 131 -7.87 3.09 -10.25
CA VAL A 131 -6.55 3.60 -10.62
C VAL A 131 -5.67 2.47 -11.10
N LEU A 132 -5.07 2.66 -12.27
CA LEU A 132 -4.04 1.79 -12.82
C LEU A 132 -2.75 2.59 -12.97
N ILE A 133 -1.72 2.23 -12.21
CA ILE A 133 -0.39 2.84 -12.32
C ILE A 133 0.47 1.90 -13.17
N LEU A 134 0.82 2.39 -14.35
CA LEU A 134 1.82 1.83 -15.26
C LEU A 134 3.17 2.50 -14.99
N ASP A 135 4.20 2.13 -15.73
CA ASP A 135 5.57 2.63 -15.51
C ASP A 135 5.66 4.17 -15.62
N GLN A 136 5.12 4.75 -16.70
CA GLN A 136 5.19 6.19 -16.96
C GLN A 136 3.82 6.89 -16.92
N HIS A 137 2.75 6.10 -16.75
CA HIS A 137 1.38 6.57 -16.89
C HIS A 137 0.52 6.13 -15.72
N MET A 138 -0.44 6.97 -15.36
CA MET A 138 -1.49 6.60 -14.41
C MET A 138 -2.83 6.81 -15.08
N LYS A 139 -3.71 5.82 -14.95
CA LYS A 139 -5.11 5.92 -15.34
C LYS A 139 -5.95 6.10 -14.09
N ILE A 140 -6.85 7.08 -14.08
CA ILE A 140 -7.85 7.29 -13.02
C ILE A 140 -9.22 7.30 -13.70
N GLY A 141 -10.04 6.29 -13.44
CA GLY A 141 -11.31 6.12 -14.16
C GLY A 141 -11.07 5.94 -15.66
N CYS A 142 -11.60 6.85 -16.48
CA CYS A 142 -11.38 6.85 -17.93
C CYS A 142 -10.17 7.70 -18.36
N GLU A 143 -9.58 8.47 -17.45
CA GLU A 143 -8.52 9.44 -17.75
C GLU A 143 -7.14 8.77 -17.65
N LEU A 144 -6.43 8.63 -18.78
CA LEU A 144 -5.06 8.13 -18.82
C LEU A 144 -4.11 9.27 -19.16
N HIS A 145 -3.21 9.61 -18.25
CA HIS A 145 -2.20 10.65 -18.45
C HIS A 145 -0.83 10.17 -17.94
N SER A 146 0.24 10.80 -18.40
CA SER A 146 1.56 10.57 -17.82
C SER A 146 1.56 10.98 -16.33
N ILE A 147 2.43 10.34 -15.53
CA ILE A 147 2.57 10.69 -14.11
C ILE A 147 3.01 12.16 -13.97
N ALA A 148 3.88 12.65 -14.87
CA ALA A 148 4.29 14.04 -14.92
C ALA A 148 3.10 15.01 -15.18
N ASN A 149 2.14 14.63 -16.01
CA ASN A 149 0.93 15.43 -16.22
C ASN A 149 0.08 15.47 -14.96
N TRP A 150 -0.18 14.31 -14.34
CA TRP A 150 -0.95 14.23 -13.10
C TRP A 150 -0.39 15.12 -11.98
N ARG A 151 0.94 15.19 -11.82
CA ARG A 151 1.60 16.09 -10.84
C ARG A 151 1.15 17.55 -10.98
N ASN A 152 0.99 18.00 -12.23
CA ASN A 152 0.69 19.38 -12.59
C ASN A 152 -0.82 19.69 -12.68
N PHE A 153 -1.70 18.72 -12.45
CA PHE A 153 -3.14 18.98 -12.53
C PHE A 153 -3.63 19.74 -11.29
N ASP A 154 -4.23 20.90 -11.55
CA ASP A 154 -4.91 21.72 -10.55
C ASP A 154 -6.38 21.30 -10.35
N ASN A 155 -7.02 21.89 -9.35
CA ASN A 155 -8.41 21.57 -9.02
C ASN A 155 -9.40 21.95 -10.12
N ASP A 156 -9.11 22.99 -10.91
CA ASP A 156 -9.99 23.46 -12.00
C ASP A 156 -9.99 22.43 -13.14
N ARG A 157 -8.82 21.99 -13.56
CA ARG A 157 -8.64 20.95 -14.58
C ARG A 157 -9.28 19.63 -14.18
N ILE A 158 -9.09 19.20 -12.94
CA ILE A 158 -9.71 17.97 -12.42
C ILE A 158 -11.24 18.11 -12.39
N SER A 159 -11.76 19.29 -12.03
CA SER A 159 -13.21 19.51 -12.00
C SER A 159 -13.87 19.47 -13.37
N LYS A 160 -13.11 19.64 -14.46
CA LYS A 160 -13.61 19.49 -15.83
C LYS A 160 -13.78 18.03 -16.28
N MET A 161 -13.29 17.06 -15.52
CA MET A 161 -13.41 15.62 -15.83
C MET A 161 -14.77 15.07 -15.39
N ASP A 162 -15.00 14.98 -14.06
CA ASP A 162 -16.28 14.55 -13.45
C ASP A 162 -16.68 15.45 -12.27
N GLY A 163 -16.47 16.77 -12.44
CA GLY A 163 -16.99 17.77 -11.52
C GLY A 163 -16.49 17.63 -10.08
N LEU A 164 -17.46 17.70 -9.15
CA LEU A 164 -17.19 17.68 -7.71
C LEU A 164 -16.66 16.33 -7.23
N ARG A 165 -17.03 15.21 -7.88
CA ARG A 165 -16.57 13.86 -7.50
C ARG A 165 -15.09 13.71 -7.79
N ALA A 166 -14.66 14.04 -9.01
CA ALA A 166 -13.25 14.03 -9.38
C ALA A 166 -12.41 14.92 -8.46
N ARG A 167 -12.91 16.12 -8.12
CA ARG A 167 -12.21 17.03 -7.19
C ARG A 167 -12.07 16.46 -5.78
N LYS A 168 -13.12 15.84 -5.24
CA LYS A 168 -13.08 15.22 -3.90
C LYS A 168 -12.09 14.06 -3.87
N PHE A 169 -12.17 13.18 -4.86
CA PHE A 169 -11.24 12.06 -5.02
C PHE A 169 -9.79 12.55 -5.13
N TRP A 170 -9.51 13.49 -6.04
CA TRP A 170 -8.16 13.99 -6.24
C TRP A 170 -7.61 14.65 -4.99
N LYS A 171 -8.41 15.47 -4.30
CA LYS A 171 -8.00 16.08 -3.02
C LYS A 171 -7.68 15.03 -1.94
N ALA A 172 -8.41 13.92 -1.90
CA ALA A 172 -8.22 12.88 -0.90
C ALA A 172 -7.02 11.96 -1.19
N HIS A 173 -6.72 11.71 -2.46
CA HIS A 173 -5.79 10.65 -2.86
C HIS A 173 -4.55 11.13 -3.63
N LYS A 174 -4.50 12.39 -4.10
CA LYS A 174 -3.38 12.92 -4.92
C LYS A 174 -2.01 12.60 -4.30
N GLU A 175 -1.80 13.02 -3.05
CA GLU A 175 -0.51 12.88 -2.38
C GLU A 175 -0.10 11.40 -2.26
N SER A 176 -1.02 10.54 -1.84
CA SER A 176 -0.77 9.09 -1.74
C SER A 176 -0.47 8.45 -3.10
N LEU A 177 -1.23 8.80 -4.15
CA LEU A 177 -1.03 8.25 -5.50
C LEU A 177 0.30 8.68 -6.12
N LEU A 178 0.67 9.96 -5.94
CA LEU A 178 1.93 10.49 -6.46
C LEU A 178 3.13 9.95 -5.68
N ALA A 179 3.02 9.83 -4.35
CA ALA A 179 4.06 9.23 -3.51
C ALA A 179 4.35 7.77 -3.90
N ILE A 180 3.32 6.97 -4.21
CA ILE A 180 3.49 5.60 -4.73
C ILE A 180 4.25 5.59 -6.08
N CYS A 181 4.01 6.60 -6.92
CA CYS A 181 4.71 6.70 -8.20
C CYS A 181 6.18 7.09 -7.99
N GLU A 182 6.45 8.06 -7.13
CA GLU A 182 7.80 8.57 -6.86
C GLU A 182 8.70 7.53 -6.23
N SER A 183 8.16 6.72 -5.33
CA SER A 183 8.91 5.72 -4.59
C SER A 183 9.41 4.52 -5.42
N ASP A 184 8.72 4.22 -6.51
CA ASP A 184 9.09 3.16 -7.46
C ASP A 184 9.76 3.76 -8.72
N GLU A 185 10.24 5.01 -8.62
CA GLU A 185 10.87 5.79 -9.69
C GLU A 185 9.99 5.89 -10.97
N ARG A 186 8.67 5.79 -10.83
CA ARG A 186 7.71 5.85 -11.94
C ARG A 186 7.53 7.27 -12.44
N GLY A 187 7.42 7.41 -13.75
CA GLY A 187 7.33 8.74 -14.37
C GLY A 187 8.66 9.48 -14.40
N VAL A 188 9.77 8.85 -13.99
CA VAL A 188 11.14 9.31 -14.27
C VAL A 188 11.49 8.78 -15.66
N LEU A 189 11.88 9.68 -16.57
CA LEU A 189 12.52 9.25 -17.81
C LEU A 189 13.81 8.55 -17.40
N GLU A 190 13.94 7.23 -17.65
CA GLU A 190 15.27 6.61 -17.69
C GLU A 190 16.07 7.47 -18.68
N GLN A 191 16.97 8.31 -18.17
CA GLN A 191 18.03 8.85 -19.02
C GLN A 191 18.74 7.60 -19.50
N ALA A 192 18.56 7.30 -20.79
CA ALA A 192 19.24 6.19 -21.43
C ALA A 192 20.70 6.28 -21.00
N LYS A 193 21.18 5.23 -20.33
CA LYS A 193 22.61 4.97 -20.28
C LYS A 193 23.02 4.78 -21.73
N GLU A 194 23.44 5.86 -22.38
CA GLU A 194 24.27 5.79 -23.57
C GLU A 194 25.50 5.00 -23.14
N VAL A 195 25.47 3.71 -23.46
CA VAL A 195 26.68 2.91 -23.55
C VAL A 195 27.40 3.49 -24.75
N GLU A 196 28.34 4.41 -24.51
CA GLU A 196 29.31 4.80 -25.53
C GLU A 196 30.00 3.52 -26.02
N PRO A 197 29.95 3.20 -27.33
CA PRO A 197 30.73 2.11 -27.87
C PRO A 197 32.22 2.45 -27.84
N ALA A 198 33.01 1.39 -27.61
CA ALA A 198 34.43 1.35 -27.25
C ALA A 198 35.40 2.19 -28.10
#